data_AF-A0A316K2R7-F1
#
_entry.id   AF-A0A316K2R7-F1
#
_cell.length_a   1.000
_cell.length_b   1.000
_cell.length_c   1.000
_cell.angle_alpha   90.00
_cell.angle_beta   90.00
_cell.angle_gamma   90.00
#
_symmetry.space_group_name_H-M   'P 1'
#
loop_
_entity.id
_entity.type
_entity.pdbx_description
1 polymer ?
#
loop_
_entity_poly.entity_id
_entity_poly.type
_entity_poly.pdbx_seq_one_letter_code
_entity_poly.pdbx_strand_id
1 'polypeptide(L)'
;MSTYRRYPGSALSTVNCALDSDAGFSLVEVMVASVIMVLATTVAVTLFNYTSLNARRTESKQDEQSAISEDIAAVIRLNEQYRCTGPATCGSMNDYPNEDEYITANAADIQGICDGAGNGSGFGSLLAAEVNALALPAQATNLNITRTAAEASEQRAPEHLYTVTWQNSDGNQIRQLTLWPTVASWCP
;
A
#
# COMPACT_ATOMS: atom_id res chain seq x y z
N MET A 1 52.45 -14.59 72.94
CA MET A 1 52.97 -15.06 71.64
C MET A 1 51.98 -14.60 70.59
N SER A 2 52.16 -13.46 69.91
CA SER A 2 53.02 -13.24 68.71
C SER A 2 52.95 -14.44 67.76
N THR A 3 52.41 -14.31 66.55
CA THR A 3 53.14 -13.63 65.47
C THR A 3 52.29 -12.93 64.41
N TYR A 4 52.82 -11.77 64.01
CA TYR A 4 52.52 -10.95 62.83
C TYR A 4 52.82 -11.66 61.50
N ARG A 5 52.07 -11.31 60.45
CA ARG A 5 52.62 -11.18 59.08
C ARG A 5 51.95 -10.02 58.33
N ARG A 6 52.73 -8.95 58.12
CA ARG A 6 52.48 -7.87 57.14
C ARG A 6 52.91 -8.35 55.76
N TYR A 7 52.30 -7.80 54.71
CA TYR A 7 52.97 -7.15 53.56
C TYR A 7 51.95 -6.33 52.73
N PRO A 8 52.41 -5.41 51.85
CA PRO A 8 51.96 -4.02 51.70
C PRO A 8 50.83 -3.89 50.64
N GLY A 9 50.00 -2.85 50.56
CA GLY A 9 50.35 -1.43 50.52
C GLY A 9 50.40 -0.97 49.05
N SER A 10 49.27 -0.53 48.49
CA SER A 10 49.21 0.38 47.35
C SER A 10 47.79 0.98 47.20
N ALA A 11 47.68 2.20 47.74
CA ALA A 11 46.77 3.29 47.35
C ALA A 11 45.38 2.93 46.81
N LEU A 12 44.41 2.80 47.72
CA LEU A 12 43.08 3.34 47.45
C LEU A 12 43.22 4.85 47.36
N SER A 13 43.35 5.36 46.13
CA SER A 13 43.07 6.75 45.83
C SER A 13 41.59 6.97 46.15
N THR A 14 41.33 7.43 47.38
CA THR A 14 40.08 8.09 47.70
C THR A 14 40.04 9.32 46.80
N VAL A 15 39.33 9.22 45.68
CA VAL A 15 38.81 10.39 44.99
C VAL A 15 37.82 11.01 45.96
N ASN A 16 38.35 11.87 46.84
CA ASN A 16 37.61 12.93 47.47
C ASN A 16 37.18 13.86 46.34
N CYS A 17 36.10 13.50 45.64
CA CYS A 17 35.25 14.53 45.06
C CYS A 17 34.56 15.19 46.25
N ALA A 18 35.27 16.15 46.83
CA ALA A 18 34.62 17.24 47.53
C ALA A 18 33.53 17.75 46.58
N LEU A 19 32.28 17.43 46.91
CA LEU A 19 31.17 18.30 46.55
C LEU A 19 31.44 19.59 47.33
N ASP A 20 32.22 20.48 46.72
CA ASP A 20 32.29 21.87 47.12
C ASP A 20 30.86 22.42 47.02
N SER A 21 30.21 22.41 48.17
CA SER A 21 28.99 23.14 48.45
C SER A 21 29.38 24.61 48.53
N ASP A 22 29.46 25.30 47.39
CA ASP A 22 29.24 26.76 47.24
C ASP A 22 29.36 27.25 45.78
N ALA A 23 28.80 26.53 44.81
CA ALA A 23 28.51 27.10 43.49
C ALA A 23 27.07 27.58 43.44
N GLY A 24 26.79 28.74 44.05
CA GLY A 24 25.54 29.45 43.80
C GLY A 24 25.47 29.83 42.33
N PHE A 25 24.43 29.39 41.62
CA PHE A 25 24.22 29.77 40.22
C PHE A 25 24.22 31.30 40.10
N SER A 26 25.06 31.81 39.20
CA SER A 26 25.04 33.23 38.85
C SER A 26 23.64 33.58 38.29
N LEU A 27 23.10 34.75 38.62
CA LEU A 27 21.80 35.21 38.10
C LEU A 27 21.75 35.17 36.57
N VAL A 28 22.89 35.43 35.92
CA VAL A 28 23.07 35.33 34.46
C VAL A 28 22.90 33.90 33.98
N GLU A 29 23.42 32.92 34.72
CA GLU A 29 23.38 31.51 34.36
C GLU A 29 21.95 30.95 34.42
N VAL A 30 21.16 31.35 35.43
CA VAL A 30 19.74 31.00 35.54
C VAL A 30 18.92 31.67 34.43
N MET A 31 19.21 32.94 34.10
CA MET A 31 18.54 33.62 32.99
C MET A 31 18.82 32.93 31.65
N VAL A 32 20.09 32.61 31.36
CA VAL A 32 20.47 31.91 30.13
C VAL A 32 19.84 30.52 30.08
N ALA A 33 19.84 29.76 31.18
CA ALA A 33 19.21 28.44 31.23
C ALA A 33 17.71 28.50 30.97
N SER A 34 16.99 29.48 31.54
CA SER A 34 15.54 29.63 31.32
C SER A 34 15.21 29.98 29.86
N VAL A 35 15.99 30.85 29.23
CA VAL A 35 15.80 31.21 27.81
C VAL A 35 16.05 30.01 26.90
N ILE A 36 17.13 29.25 27.14
CA ILE A 36 17.43 28.03 26.38
C ILE A 36 16.30 27.01 26.55
N MET A 37 15.76 26.85 27.76
CA MET A 37 14.66 25.91 28.04
C MET A 37 13.37 26.32 27.30
N VAL A 38 13.03 27.61 27.29
CA VAL A 38 11.86 28.12 26.54
C VAL A 38 12.04 27.94 25.03
N LEU A 39 13.22 28.20 24.50
CA LEU A 39 13.52 27.98 23.09
C LEU A 39 13.46 26.49 22.72
N ALA A 40 14.08 25.62 23.53
CA ALA A 40 14.09 24.18 23.31
C ALA A 40 12.69 23.58 23.36
N THR A 41 11.85 23.99 24.30
CA THR A 41 10.45 23.53 24.40
C THR A 41 9.60 24.01 23.23
N THR A 42 9.77 25.27 22.79
CA THR A 42 9.06 25.81 21.63
C THR A 42 9.42 25.03 20.36
N VAL A 43 10.71 24.76 20.13
CA VAL A 43 11.18 23.95 19.00
C VAL A 43 10.69 22.50 19.08
N ALA A 44 10.70 21.89 20.26
CA ALA A 44 10.21 20.53 20.43
C ALA A 44 8.71 20.40 20.12
N VAL A 45 7.89 21.36 20.56
CA VAL A 45 6.43 21.37 20.30
C VAL A 45 6.14 21.53 18.81
N THR A 46 6.83 22.42 18.10
CA THR A 46 6.61 22.61 16.66
C THR A 46 7.00 21.38 15.87
N LEU A 47 8.14 20.74 16.21
CA LEU A 47 8.56 19.49 15.61
C LEU A 47 7.55 18.37 15.88
N PHE A 48 7.06 18.23 17.11
CA PHE A 48 6.07 17.21 17.47
C PHE A 48 4.75 17.39 16.72
N ASN A 49 4.26 18.64 16.60
CA ASN A 49 3.04 18.92 15.84
C ASN A 49 3.22 18.59 14.35
N TYR A 50 4.38 18.94 13.79
CA TYR A 50 4.69 18.64 12.39
C TYR A 50 4.79 17.13 12.14
N THR A 51 5.48 16.39 12.99
CA THR A 51 5.61 14.92 12.86
C THR A 51 4.28 14.21 13.06
N SER A 52 3.45 14.65 14.02
CA SER A 52 2.12 14.09 14.26
C SER A 52 1.18 14.26 13.05
N LEU A 53 1.20 15.43 12.41
CA LEU A 53 0.43 15.68 11.20
C LEU A 53 0.90 14.81 10.02
N ASN A 54 2.21 14.66 9.86
CA ASN A 54 2.77 13.80 8.81
C ASN A 54 2.45 12.33 9.05
N ALA A 55 2.54 11.86 10.30
CA ALA A 55 2.20 10.49 10.66
C ALA A 55 0.74 10.16 10.30
N ARG A 56 -0.21 11.04 10.64
CA ARG A 56 -1.63 10.87 10.28
C ARG A 56 -1.86 10.87 8.77
N ARG A 57 -1.13 11.70 8.02
CA ARG A 57 -1.20 11.71 6.55
C ARG A 57 -0.68 10.40 5.96
N THR A 58 0.42 9.88 6.49
CA THR A 58 0.98 8.59 6.06
C THR A 58 0.03 7.45 6.38
N GLU A 59 -0.56 7.42 7.57
CA GLU A 59 -1.56 6.43 7.98
C GLU A 59 -2.76 6.44 7.04
N SER A 60 -3.34 7.61 6.77
CA SER A 60 -4.45 7.75 5.81
C SER A 60 -4.08 7.27 4.40
N LYS A 61 -2.86 7.58 3.93
CA LYS A 61 -2.39 7.10 2.61
C LYS A 61 -2.15 5.59 2.60
N GLN A 62 -1.72 5.02 3.71
CA GLN A 62 -1.54 3.59 3.86
C GLN A 62 -2.90 2.86 3.86
N ASP A 63 -3.91 3.41 4.53
CA ASP A 63 -5.26 2.85 4.53
C ASP A 63 -5.89 2.88 3.13
N GLU A 64 -5.73 3.97 2.39
CA GLU A 64 -6.14 4.07 0.99
C GLU A 64 -5.48 2.97 0.13
N GLN A 65 -4.16 2.78 0.26
CA GLN A 65 -3.43 1.77 -0.49
C GLN A 65 -3.78 0.34 -0.08
N SER A 66 -4.09 0.10 1.19
CA SER A 66 -4.54 -1.20 1.68
C SER A 66 -5.89 -1.56 1.07
N ALA A 67 -6.86 -0.64 1.12
CA ALA A 67 -8.19 -0.84 0.55
C ALA A 67 -8.15 -1.09 -0.97
N ILE A 68 -7.31 -0.35 -1.69
CA ILE A 68 -7.11 -0.55 -3.12
C ILE A 68 -6.43 -1.89 -3.40
N SER A 69 -5.46 -2.31 -2.58
CA SER A 69 -4.78 -3.61 -2.76
C SER A 69 -5.74 -4.80 -2.58
N GLU A 70 -6.65 -4.72 -1.61
CA GLU A 70 -7.71 -5.72 -1.43
C GLU A 70 -8.64 -5.77 -2.65
N ASP A 71 -9.04 -4.60 -3.14
CA ASP A 71 -9.90 -4.50 -4.32
C ASP A 71 -9.23 -5.02 -5.60
N ILE A 72 -7.94 -4.71 -5.79
CA ILE A 72 -7.14 -5.25 -6.90
C ILE A 72 -7.13 -6.77 -6.87
N ALA A 73 -6.98 -7.39 -5.70
CA ALA A 73 -7.03 -8.85 -5.61
C ALA A 73 -8.39 -9.41 -6.05
N ALA A 74 -9.49 -8.72 -5.73
CA ALA A 74 -10.82 -9.10 -6.19
C ALA A 74 -10.98 -8.96 -7.72
N VAL A 75 -10.43 -7.89 -8.31
CA VAL A 75 -10.40 -7.68 -9.77
C VAL A 75 -9.55 -8.74 -10.47
N ILE A 76 -8.37 -9.07 -9.94
CA ILE A 76 -7.49 -10.09 -10.52
C ILE A 76 -8.17 -11.46 -10.46
N ARG A 77 -8.79 -11.82 -9.33
CA ARG A 77 -9.54 -13.08 -9.22
C ARG A 77 -10.68 -13.16 -10.25
N LEU A 78 -11.43 -12.07 -10.44
CA LEU A 78 -12.48 -12.01 -11.47
C LEU A 78 -11.87 -12.21 -12.87
N ASN A 79 -10.75 -11.56 -13.14
CA ASN A 79 -10.01 -11.70 -14.40
C ASN A 79 -9.60 -13.16 -14.65
N GLU A 80 -9.08 -13.84 -13.63
CA GLU A 80 -8.65 -15.25 -13.70
C GLU A 80 -9.83 -16.22 -13.83
N GLN A 81 -10.97 -15.92 -13.21
CA GLN A 81 -12.18 -16.75 -13.26
C GLN A 81 -13.01 -16.55 -14.53
N TYR A 82 -12.66 -15.56 -15.36
CA TYR A 82 -13.40 -15.27 -16.56
C TYR A 82 -13.07 -16.27 -17.67
N ARG A 83 -14.09 -16.96 -18.18
CA ARG A 83 -13.91 -18.05 -19.14
C ARG A 83 -14.83 -17.92 -20.32
N CYS A 84 -14.40 -18.47 -21.45
CA CYS A 84 -15.24 -18.66 -22.62
C CYS A 84 -15.30 -20.14 -22.97
N THR A 85 -16.51 -20.69 -23.07
CA THR A 85 -16.76 -22.08 -23.51
C THR A 85 -17.14 -22.16 -24.98
N GLY A 86 -17.15 -21.01 -25.65
CA GLY A 86 -17.47 -20.82 -27.05
C GLY A 86 -17.67 -19.34 -27.36
N PRO A 87 -17.87 -18.97 -28.62
CA PRO A 87 -17.98 -17.57 -29.05
C PRO A 87 -19.20 -16.81 -28.48
N ALA A 88 -20.19 -17.53 -27.98
CA ALA A 88 -21.43 -16.96 -27.44
C ALA A 88 -21.58 -17.12 -25.92
N THR A 89 -20.65 -17.80 -25.25
CA THR A 89 -20.78 -18.18 -23.83
C THR A 89 -19.50 -17.83 -23.07
N CYS A 90 -19.33 -16.54 -22.83
CA CYS A 90 -18.30 -16.00 -21.95
C CYS A 90 -18.93 -15.50 -20.63
N GLY A 91 -18.25 -15.75 -19.51
CA GLY A 91 -18.66 -15.25 -18.21
C GLY A 91 -17.76 -15.73 -17.07
N SER A 92 -17.93 -15.14 -15.90
CA SER A 92 -17.26 -15.55 -14.67
C SER A 92 -17.77 -16.91 -14.16
N MET A 93 -16.86 -17.85 -13.92
CA MET A 93 -17.18 -19.13 -13.27
C MET A 93 -16.89 -19.06 -11.76
N ASN A 94 -17.65 -19.83 -10.97
CA ASN A 94 -17.46 -19.88 -9.51
C ASN A 94 -16.19 -20.63 -9.07
N ASP A 95 -15.59 -21.43 -9.96
CA ASP A 95 -14.42 -22.27 -9.68
C ASP A 95 -13.14 -21.70 -10.32
N TYR A 96 -12.04 -21.77 -9.57
CA TYR A 96 -10.71 -21.36 -10.07
C TYR A 96 -10.26 -22.25 -11.24
N PRO A 97 -9.66 -21.68 -12.30
CA PRO A 97 -9.10 -22.48 -13.39
C PRO A 97 -7.95 -23.35 -12.96
N ASN A 98 -7.93 -24.57 -13.49
CA ASN A 98 -6.77 -25.45 -13.39
C ASN A 98 -5.72 -25.05 -14.46
N GLU A 99 -4.49 -25.53 -14.30
CA GLU A 99 -3.36 -25.18 -15.16
C GLU A 99 -3.58 -25.58 -16.62
N ASP A 100 -4.37 -26.63 -16.86
CA ASP A 100 -4.69 -27.17 -18.19
C ASP A 100 -5.70 -26.30 -18.96
N GLU A 101 -6.36 -25.36 -18.29
CA GLU A 101 -7.38 -24.49 -18.87
C GLU A 101 -6.84 -23.11 -19.27
N TYR A 102 -5.60 -22.78 -18.90
CA TYR A 102 -4.99 -21.49 -19.27
C TYR A 102 -4.39 -21.55 -20.67
N ILE A 103 -4.87 -20.69 -21.56
CA ILE A 103 -4.23 -20.44 -22.85
C ILE A 103 -3.31 -19.23 -22.72
N THR A 104 -2.14 -19.30 -23.34
CA THR A 104 -1.17 -18.20 -23.35
C THR A 104 -1.82 -16.92 -23.89
N ALA A 105 -1.58 -15.80 -23.20
CA ALA A 105 -2.16 -14.47 -23.47
C ALA A 105 -1.64 -13.81 -24.76
N ASN A 106 -1.75 -14.51 -25.88
CA ASN A 106 -1.54 -13.98 -27.22
C ASN A 106 -2.91 -13.51 -27.74
N ALA A 107 -2.97 -12.27 -28.23
CA ALA A 107 -4.20 -11.67 -28.75
C ALA A 107 -4.86 -12.51 -29.86
N ALA A 108 -4.08 -13.19 -30.70
CA ALA A 108 -4.57 -14.08 -31.75
C ALA A 108 -5.20 -15.37 -31.19
N ASP A 109 -4.71 -15.88 -30.04
CA ASP A 109 -5.28 -17.07 -29.40
C ASP A 109 -6.62 -16.72 -28.74
N ILE A 110 -6.70 -15.56 -28.09
CA ILE A 110 -7.94 -15.00 -27.53
C ILE A 110 -8.95 -14.72 -28.65
N GLN A 111 -8.51 -14.11 -29.76
CA GLN A 111 -9.34 -13.93 -30.96
C GLN A 111 -9.89 -15.27 -31.45
N GLY A 112 -9.05 -16.28 -31.66
CA GLY A 112 -9.50 -17.58 -32.18
C GLY A 112 -10.60 -18.26 -31.34
N ILE A 113 -10.58 -18.05 -30.03
CA ILE A 113 -11.56 -18.59 -29.06
C ILE A 113 -12.86 -17.76 -29.06
N CYS A 114 -12.75 -16.44 -29.18
CA CYS A 114 -13.87 -15.50 -29.11
C CYS A 114 -14.49 -15.15 -30.48
N ASP A 115 -13.81 -15.44 -31.59
CA ASP A 115 -14.19 -15.07 -32.96
C ASP A 115 -15.16 -16.05 -33.63
N GLY A 116 -15.47 -17.19 -33.00
CA GLY A 116 -16.35 -18.21 -33.57
C GLY A 116 -17.77 -17.76 -33.92
N ALA A 117 -18.21 -16.56 -33.51
CA ALA A 117 -19.42 -15.89 -33.98
C ALA A 117 -19.55 -14.48 -33.36
N GLY A 118 -18.72 -13.53 -33.80
CA GLY A 118 -19.08 -12.09 -33.72
C GLY A 118 -18.95 -11.37 -32.36
N ASN A 119 -18.18 -11.89 -31.40
CA ASN A 119 -17.95 -11.26 -30.08
C ASN A 119 -16.49 -10.86 -29.79
N GLY A 120 -15.58 -10.96 -30.77
CA GLY A 120 -14.17 -10.58 -30.59
C GLY A 120 -13.96 -9.11 -30.21
N SER A 121 -14.80 -8.21 -30.73
CA SER A 121 -14.80 -6.79 -30.39
C SER A 121 -15.72 -6.53 -29.19
N GLY A 122 -15.13 -6.14 -28.05
CA GLY A 122 -15.87 -5.83 -26.82
C GLY A 122 -15.61 -6.76 -25.65
N PHE A 123 -14.60 -7.64 -25.75
CA PHE A 123 -14.19 -8.45 -24.60
C PHE A 123 -13.71 -7.60 -23.41
N GLY A 124 -12.91 -6.57 -23.70
CA GLY A 124 -12.48 -5.60 -22.69
C GLY A 124 -13.65 -4.82 -22.08
N SER A 125 -14.70 -4.50 -22.86
CA SER A 125 -15.87 -3.78 -22.36
C SER A 125 -16.80 -4.66 -21.53
N LEU A 126 -16.97 -5.95 -21.85
CA LEU A 126 -17.71 -6.90 -21.02
C LEU A 126 -17.05 -7.07 -19.65
N LEU A 127 -15.73 -7.32 -19.62
CA LEU A 127 -15.01 -7.49 -18.37
C LEU A 127 -14.96 -6.18 -17.56
N ALA A 128 -14.83 -5.03 -18.23
CA ALA A 128 -14.97 -3.73 -17.56
C ALA A 128 -16.36 -3.55 -16.93
N ALA A 129 -17.43 -3.99 -17.59
CA ALA A 129 -18.78 -3.95 -17.02
C ALA A 129 -18.91 -4.85 -15.78
N GLU A 130 -18.32 -6.06 -15.80
CA GLU A 130 -18.32 -6.95 -14.63
C GLU A 130 -17.49 -6.37 -13.47
N VAL A 131 -16.34 -5.76 -13.74
CA VAL A 131 -15.53 -5.07 -12.71
C VAL A 131 -16.31 -3.89 -12.10
N ASN A 132 -17.10 -3.16 -12.90
CA ASN A 132 -17.96 -2.10 -12.39
C ASN A 132 -19.14 -2.64 -11.56
N ALA A 133 -19.61 -3.86 -11.84
CA ALA A 133 -20.68 -4.52 -11.07
C ALA A 133 -20.17 -5.18 -9.78
N LEU A 134 -18.88 -5.51 -9.71
CA LEU A 134 -18.26 -6.08 -8.52
C LEU A 134 -18.37 -5.10 -7.33
N ALA A 135 -18.75 -5.60 -6.16
CA ALA A 135 -18.82 -4.79 -4.96
C ALA A 135 -17.44 -4.30 -4.53
N LEU A 136 -17.33 -3.03 -4.19
CA LEU A 136 -16.14 -2.48 -3.55
C LEU A 136 -15.99 -3.05 -2.12
N PRO A 137 -14.76 -3.33 -1.65
CA PRO A 137 -14.50 -3.67 -0.26
C PRO A 137 -15.04 -2.59 0.68
N ALA A 138 -15.55 -2.99 1.84
CA ALA A 138 -16.13 -2.08 2.82
C ALA A 138 -15.14 -0.97 3.23
N GLN A 139 -13.84 -1.28 3.31
CA GLN A 139 -12.81 -0.30 3.61
C GLN A 139 -12.70 0.79 2.52
N ALA A 140 -12.76 0.41 1.24
CA ALA A 140 -12.73 1.35 0.12
C ALA A 140 -13.97 2.26 0.14
N THR A 141 -15.16 1.69 0.42
CA THR A 141 -16.40 2.46 0.56
C THR A 141 -16.34 3.46 1.73
N ASN A 142 -15.81 3.04 2.89
CA ASN A 142 -15.67 3.91 4.06
C ASN A 142 -14.69 5.08 3.81
N LEU A 143 -13.69 4.88 2.96
CA LEU A 143 -12.74 5.90 2.53
C LEU A 143 -13.24 6.75 1.35
N ASN A 144 -14.48 6.54 0.88
CA ASN A 144 -15.05 7.18 -0.30
C ASN A 144 -14.21 6.99 -1.57
N ILE A 145 -13.54 5.83 -1.67
CA ILE A 145 -12.81 5.44 -2.88
C ILE A 145 -13.82 4.85 -3.86
N THR A 146 -13.80 5.36 -5.09
CA THR A 146 -14.59 4.82 -6.19
C THR A 146 -13.69 4.06 -7.17
N ARG A 147 -14.24 3.03 -7.78
CA ARG A 147 -13.61 2.30 -8.89
C ARG A 147 -14.44 2.50 -10.15
N THR A 148 -13.75 2.75 -11.25
CA THR A 148 -14.34 2.69 -12.59
C THR A 148 -13.46 1.84 -13.50
N ALA A 149 -14.08 1.04 -14.35
CA ALA A 149 -13.42 0.26 -15.37
C ALA A 149 -13.96 0.62 -16.75
N ALA A 150 -13.07 0.72 -17.72
CA ALA A 150 -13.42 0.99 -19.11
C ALA A 150 -12.46 0.27 -20.05
N GLU A 151 -12.91 -0.02 -21.27
CA GLU A 151 -12.05 -0.53 -22.34
C GLU A 151 -10.92 0.48 -22.62
N ALA A 152 -9.70 -0.01 -22.84
CA ALA A 152 -8.55 0.85 -23.06
C ALA A 152 -8.63 1.46 -24.47
N SER A 153 -8.92 2.76 -24.56
CA SER A 153 -9.18 3.43 -25.85
C SER A 153 -7.91 3.86 -26.61
N GLU A 154 -6.74 3.29 -26.33
CA GLU A 154 -5.56 3.66 -27.10
C GLU A 154 -5.68 3.13 -28.53
N GLN A 155 -5.46 4.00 -29.52
CA GLN A 155 -5.50 3.71 -30.97
C GLN A 155 -4.51 2.61 -31.44
N ARG A 156 -3.77 2.00 -30.51
CA ARG A 156 -2.82 0.90 -30.69
C ARG A 156 -2.97 -0.20 -29.62
N ALA A 157 -3.90 -0.05 -28.68
CA ALA A 157 -4.21 -1.10 -27.74
C ALA A 157 -4.98 -2.20 -28.48
N PRO A 158 -4.57 -3.47 -28.39
CA PRO A 158 -5.39 -4.58 -28.84
C PRO A 158 -6.78 -4.52 -28.18
N GLU A 159 -7.82 -4.87 -28.94
CA GLU A 159 -9.28 -4.75 -28.67
C GLU A 159 -9.78 -5.52 -27.43
N HIS A 160 -8.87 -5.92 -26.55
CA HIS A 160 -9.11 -6.76 -25.39
C HIS A 160 -8.61 -6.12 -24.10
N LEU A 161 -7.89 -5.01 -24.14
CA LEU A 161 -7.40 -4.34 -22.95
C LEU A 161 -8.51 -3.56 -22.24
N TYR A 162 -8.50 -3.61 -20.91
CA TYR A 162 -9.34 -2.74 -20.09
C TYR A 162 -8.51 -2.11 -18.97
N THR A 163 -8.96 -0.94 -18.54
CA THR A 163 -8.29 -0.13 -17.53
C THR A 163 -9.23 0.08 -16.36
N VAL A 164 -8.73 -0.22 -15.17
CA VAL A 164 -9.39 0.01 -13.90
C VAL A 164 -8.74 1.21 -13.22
N THR A 165 -9.55 2.17 -12.80
CA THR A 165 -9.11 3.42 -12.17
C THR A 165 -9.77 3.55 -10.80
N TRP A 166 -8.96 3.87 -9.79
CA TRP A 166 -9.41 4.20 -8.44
C TRP A 166 -9.27 5.69 -8.20
N GLN A 167 -10.35 6.31 -7.73
CA GLN A 167 -10.41 7.74 -7.46
C GLN A 167 -10.79 8.01 -6.00
N ASN A 168 -10.30 9.11 -5.46
CA ASN A 168 -10.71 9.58 -4.14
C ASN A 168 -12.03 10.36 -4.22
N SER A 169 -12.53 10.81 -3.06
CA SER A 169 -13.73 11.64 -2.95
C SER A 169 -13.67 12.95 -3.74
N ASP A 170 -12.48 13.46 -4.03
CA ASP A 170 -12.26 14.72 -4.75
C ASP A 170 -12.20 14.49 -6.27
N GLY A 171 -12.33 13.25 -6.74
CA GLY A 171 -12.19 12.86 -8.15
C GLY A 171 -10.74 12.73 -8.61
N ASN A 172 -9.76 12.83 -7.72
CA ASN A 172 -8.36 12.62 -8.06
C ASN A 172 -8.06 11.13 -8.22
N GLN A 173 -7.36 10.78 -9.29
CA GLN A 173 -6.87 9.44 -9.53
C GLN A 173 -5.81 9.06 -8.48
N ILE A 174 -6.09 8.01 -7.71
CA ILE A 174 -5.15 7.44 -6.74
C ILE A 174 -4.29 6.37 -7.41
N ARG A 175 -4.93 5.52 -8.23
CA ARG A 175 -4.27 4.38 -8.89
C ARG A 175 -4.98 4.03 -10.19
N GLN A 176 -4.23 3.43 -11.11
CA GLN A 176 -4.75 2.88 -12.35
C GLN A 176 -4.01 1.58 -12.66
N LEU A 177 -4.75 0.61 -13.21
CA LEU A 177 -4.23 -0.69 -13.58
C LEU A 177 -4.85 -1.07 -14.92
N THR A 178 -3.99 -1.36 -15.89
CA THR A 178 -4.41 -1.85 -17.20
C THR A 178 -4.13 -3.35 -17.26
N LEU A 179 -5.18 -4.12 -17.56
CA LEU A 179 -5.16 -5.57 -17.48
C LEU A 179 -5.47 -6.17 -18.84
N TRP A 180 -4.83 -7.32 -19.07
CA TRP A 180 -5.20 -8.23 -20.13
C TRP A 180 -6.18 -9.25 -19.55
N PRO A 181 -7.29 -9.49 -20.25
CA PRO A 181 -8.18 -10.56 -19.90
C PRO A 181 -7.46 -11.90 -19.95
N THR A 182 -7.53 -12.65 -18.85
CA THR A 182 -7.07 -14.04 -18.83
C THR A 182 -8.27 -14.92 -19.14
N VAL A 183 -8.31 -15.47 -20.36
CA VAL A 183 -9.38 -16.41 -20.74
C VAL A 183 -8.89 -17.82 -20.52
N ALA A 184 -9.45 -18.50 -19.53
CA ALA A 184 -9.38 -19.94 -19.50
C ALA A 184 -10.41 -20.49 -20.49
N SER A 185 -9.98 -21.25 -21.50
CA SER A 185 -10.87 -21.87 -22.49
C SER A 185 -10.64 -23.36 -22.53
N TRP A 186 -11.73 -24.12 -22.55
CA TRP A 186 -11.68 -25.56 -22.71
C TRP A 186 -11.76 -25.87 -24.22
N CYS A 187 -10.65 -26.33 -24.80
CA CYS A 187 -10.69 -26.98 -26.11
C CYS A 187 -11.06 -28.46 -25.90
N PRO A 188 -12.26 -28.93 -26.29
CA PRO A 188 -12.56 -30.35 -26.35
C PRO A 188 -11.68 -31.08 -27.38
#